data_AF-A0A4Y9ZVH3-F1
#
_entry.id   AF-A0A4Y9ZVH3-F1
#
_cell.length_a   1.000
_cell.length_b   1.000
_cell.length_c   1.000
_cell.angle_alpha   90.00
_cell.angle_beta   90.00
_cell.angle_gamma   90.00
#
_symmetry.space_group_name_H-M   'P 1'
#
loop_
_entity.id
_entity.type
_entity.pdbx_description
1 polymer ?
#
loop_
_entity_poly.entity_id
_entity_poly.type
_entity_poly.pdbx_seq_one_letter_code
_entity_poly.pdbx_strand_id
1 'polypeptide(L)'
;MSNKRARGLSVTTAHPSSKKARGDGHQEVDCAPERDSVKLYVWAFEDFAIDDRPLAAALPNDLEKLKTWNPKSPDDREGIPELLVLKFPHHHKSLDEDVEGKSRGIVELLQLYKPKEHQSFNPFKISRDGNSHRALMEFTLVNKLPELGLFAAVSINGIQYSSESQSVKDCLTGPHRLYSQGYKWVTAVRIEHEIKTVRSIQRLLRVHIPSAHDDDDESDVVDNEDPEVVIQSDTIKLYAWTYEYEWGQDPKLSAILPSILDKFNVWKPKDKDDDTGLPNLLELNLREHADFQEDIEWRSRDIAKLFKPFLRKDSEFWVYINCEPNFALLEVAVSKDQPQISPFAAVDISIARYYPLDGFMSCDRDKEHYLQK
;
A
#
# COMPACT_ATOMS: atom_id res chain seq x y z
N MET A 1 33.76 8.41 11.65
CA MET A 1 33.45 9.57 10.77
C MET A 1 31.94 9.70 10.71
N SER A 2 31.41 10.87 11.04
CA SER A 2 29.99 11.10 11.33
C SER A 2 29.23 11.51 10.07
N ASN A 3 28.27 10.70 9.61
CA ASN A 3 27.40 11.07 8.48
C ASN A 3 26.12 11.74 8.98
N LYS A 4 25.98 13.02 8.62
CA LYS A 4 24.85 13.90 8.91
C LYS A 4 23.61 13.45 8.12
N ARG A 5 22.48 13.27 8.83
CA ARG A 5 21.14 13.16 8.25
C ARG A 5 20.76 14.46 7.53
N ALA A 6 20.31 14.37 6.29
CA ALA A 6 19.72 15.48 5.56
C ALA A 6 18.35 15.85 6.16
N ARG A 7 18.17 17.13 6.49
CA ARG A 7 16.90 17.72 6.93
C ARG A 7 15.97 17.89 5.74
N GLY A 8 14.70 17.51 5.90
CA GLY A 8 13.65 17.78 4.93
C GLY A 8 13.48 19.28 4.69
N LEU A 9 13.26 19.65 3.43
CA LEU A 9 12.89 21.00 3.03
C LEU A 9 11.42 21.22 3.42
N SER A 10 11.21 21.92 4.52
CA SER A 10 9.92 22.48 4.91
C SER A 10 9.86 23.92 4.39
N VAL A 11 8.80 24.27 3.67
CA VAL A 11 8.39 25.67 3.50
C VAL A 11 7.38 25.94 4.61
N THR A 12 7.72 26.84 5.54
CA THR A 12 6.86 27.25 6.66
C THR A 12 6.50 28.72 6.51
N THR A 13 5.21 29.07 6.70
CA THR A 13 4.75 30.00 7.77
C THR A 13 3.23 30.20 7.74
N ALA A 14 2.60 29.97 8.90
CA ALA A 14 1.61 30.87 9.49
C ALA A 14 1.54 30.58 11.00
N HIS A 15 1.90 31.56 11.84
CA HIS A 15 1.67 31.54 13.28
C HIS A 15 0.34 32.22 13.58
N PRO A 16 -0.58 31.63 14.37
CA PRO A 16 -1.72 32.36 14.88
C PRO A 16 -1.28 33.33 15.99
N SER A 17 -1.61 34.60 15.84
CA SER A 17 -1.36 35.63 16.84
C SER A 17 -2.45 35.61 17.93
N SER A 18 -2.12 35.17 19.14
CA SER A 18 -2.98 35.41 20.31
C SER A 18 -2.45 36.61 21.11
N LYS A 19 -3.10 37.77 20.96
CA LYS A 19 -2.94 38.90 21.88
C LYS A 19 -3.69 38.57 23.18
N LYS A 20 -2.96 38.65 24.30
CA LYS A 20 -3.50 38.64 25.67
C LYS A 20 -4.36 39.88 25.90
N ALA A 21 -5.61 39.68 26.34
CA ALA A 21 -6.36 40.69 27.08
C ALA A 21 -6.94 40.03 28.34
N ARG A 22 -6.73 40.66 29.49
CA ARG A 22 -7.31 40.29 30.79
C ARG A 22 -8.77 40.73 30.85
N GLY A 23 -9.65 39.86 31.34
CA GLY A 23 -11.03 40.18 31.73
C GLY A 23 -11.71 38.96 32.33
N ASP A 24 -12.34 39.14 33.49
CA ASP A 24 -12.76 38.12 34.45
C ASP A 24 -13.92 37.19 34.00
N GLY A 25 -13.84 35.94 34.48
CA GLY A 25 -14.94 35.15 35.04
C GLY A 25 -16.08 34.65 34.14
N HIS A 26 -16.04 33.38 33.71
CA HIS A 26 -17.03 32.33 34.03
C HIS A 26 -16.83 31.05 33.19
N GLN A 27 -17.07 29.91 33.85
CA GLN A 27 -17.33 28.55 33.33
C GLN A 27 -16.29 27.94 32.37
N GLU A 28 -15.48 27.02 32.92
CA GLU A 28 -14.88 25.91 32.16
C GLU A 28 -16.00 25.08 31.54
N VAL A 29 -16.37 25.42 30.30
CA VAL A 29 -16.90 24.46 29.35
C VAL A 29 -15.69 23.79 28.76
N ASP A 30 -15.59 22.47 28.95
CA ASP A 30 -14.56 21.61 28.39
C ASP A 30 -14.75 21.54 26.86
N CYS A 31 -14.35 22.61 26.17
CA CYS A 31 -14.31 22.66 24.71
C CYS A 31 -13.03 21.97 24.26
N ALA A 32 -13.17 20.74 23.77
CA ALA A 32 -12.14 20.09 22.98
C ALA A 32 -11.58 21.06 21.93
N PRO A 33 -10.25 21.09 21.71
CA PRO A 33 -9.64 22.07 20.80
C PRO A 33 -10.22 21.91 19.39
N GLU A 34 -10.84 22.98 18.88
CA GLU A 34 -11.22 23.09 17.47
C GLU A 34 -10.00 22.78 16.62
N ARG A 35 -10.02 21.65 15.92
CA ARG A 35 -8.99 21.32 14.94
C ARG A 35 -9.21 22.24 13.75
N ASP A 36 -8.60 23.42 13.73
CA ASP A 36 -8.72 24.38 12.61
C ASP A 36 -8.13 23.85 11.28
N SER A 37 -7.50 22.65 11.29
CA SER A 37 -6.93 22.02 10.10
C SER A 37 -7.09 20.49 10.08
N VAL A 38 -7.11 19.93 8.88
CA VAL A 38 -7.15 18.49 8.59
C VAL A 38 -6.11 18.16 7.53
N LYS A 39 -5.46 17.00 7.68
CA LYS A 39 -4.52 16.46 6.69
C LYS A 39 -5.21 15.43 5.81
N LEU A 40 -4.87 15.41 4.52
CA LEU A 40 -5.27 14.39 3.55
C LEU A 40 -4.04 13.89 2.82
N TYR A 41 -3.94 12.57 2.62
CA TYR A 41 -3.02 12.01 1.63
C TYR A 41 -3.70 12.02 0.27
N VAL A 42 -3.01 12.47 -0.77
CA VAL A 42 -3.56 12.86 -2.06
C VAL A 42 -2.69 12.31 -3.19
N TRP A 43 -3.33 11.79 -4.24
CA TRP A 43 -2.68 11.26 -5.44
C TRP A 43 -3.53 11.50 -6.70
N ALA A 44 -2.93 11.32 -7.87
CA ALA A 44 -3.63 11.35 -9.15
C ALA A 44 -3.72 9.93 -9.72
N PHE A 45 -4.77 9.61 -10.47
CA PHE A 45 -4.73 8.36 -11.25
C PHE A 45 -4.03 8.55 -12.59
N GLU A 46 -3.40 7.48 -13.08
CA GLU A 46 -2.69 7.45 -14.36
C GLU A 46 -3.61 7.72 -15.55
N ASP A 47 -4.79 7.11 -15.54
CA ASP A 47 -5.72 7.06 -16.69
C ASP A 47 -6.49 8.34 -16.95
N PHE A 48 -6.37 9.36 -16.10
CA PHE A 48 -7.10 10.62 -16.30
C PHE A 48 -6.22 11.66 -16.99
N ALA A 49 -6.76 12.43 -17.94
CA ALA A 49 -6.10 13.59 -18.58
C ALA A 49 -6.17 14.85 -17.67
N ILE A 50 -5.19 15.79 -17.74
CA ILE A 50 -4.89 16.87 -16.72
C ILE A 50 -6.06 17.84 -16.55
N ASP A 51 -6.90 17.95 -17.55
CA ASP A 51 -7.66 19.19 -17.73
C ASP A 51 -8.91 19.31 -16.84
N ASP A 52 -9.24 18.27 -16.07
CA ASP A 52 -10.39 18.24 -15.13
C ASP A 52 -10.11 17.47 -13.82
N ARG A 53 -8.84 17.10 -13.54
CA ARG A 53 -8.51 15.93 -12.69
C ARG A 53 -9.01 16.05 -11.25
N PRO A 54 -9.95 15.20 -10.82
CA PRO A 54 -10.10 14.91 -9.41
C PRO A 54 -8.81 14.26 -8.89
N LEU A 55 -8.30 14.75 -7.77
CA LEU A 55 -7.23 14.09 -7.02
C LEU A 55 -7.89 13.16 -6.01
N ALA A 56 -7.55 11.88 -6.03
CA ALA A 56 -8.02 10.96 -5.00
C ALA A 56 -7.31 11.25 -3.68
N ALA A 57 -7.99 10.94 -2.59
CA ALA A 57 -7.48 11.19 -1.25
C ALA A 57 -8.02 10.26 -0.19
N ALA A 58 -7.28 10.19 0.91
CA ALA A 58 -7.67 9.48 2.12
C ALA A 58 -7.28 10.29 3.37
N LEU A 59 -8.05 10.12 4.44
CA LEU A 59 -7.71 10.65 5.75
C LEU A 59 -6.65 9.77 6.42
N PRO A 60 -5.66 10.33 7.13
CA PRO A 60 -4.69 9.53 7.89
C PRO A 60 -5.35 8.53 8.85
N ASN A 61 -6.39 8.97 9.58
CA ASN A 61 -7.11 8.08 10.52
C ASN A 61 -7.85 6.94 9.82
N ASP A 62 -8.25 7.15 8.56
CA ASP A 62 -8.92 6.12 7.77
C ASP A 62 -7.91 5.09 7.27
N LEU A 63 -6.70 5.50 6.92
CA LEU A 63 -5.59 4.57 6.63
C LEU A 63 -5.19 3.75 7.87
N GLU A 64 -5.20 4.35 9.07
CA GLU A 64 -4.93 3.60 10.31
C GLU A 64 -5.97 2.50 10.56
N LYS A 65 -7.25 2.73 10.22
CA LYS A 65 -8.30 1.70 10.36
C LYS A 65 -8.06 0.50 9.44
N LEU A 66 -7.50 0.72 8.25
CA LEU A 66 -7.19 -0.36 7.31
C LEU A 66 -6.18 -1.35 7.89
N LYS A 67 -5.25 -0.90 8.73
CA LYS A 67 -4.25 -1.79 9.36
C LYS A 67 -4.88 -2.86 10.23
N THR A 68 -6.04 -2.57 10.83
CA THR A 68 -6.79 -3.49 11.68
C THR A 68 -8.05 -4.04 11.00
N TRP A 69 -8.29 -3.67 9.74
CA TRP A 69 -9.44 -4.13 8.99
C TRP A 69 -9.23 -5.59 8.59
N ASN A 70 -10.17 -6.44 8.96
CA ASN A 70 -10.14 -7.87 8.72
C ASN A 70 -11.49 -8.31 8.12
N PRO A 71 -11.65 -8.26 6.79
CA PRO A 71 -12.89 -8.63 6.14
C PRO A 71 -13.19 -10.12 6.35
N LYS A 72 -14.47 -10.46 6.52
CA LYS A 72 -14.90 -11.87 6.66
C LYS A 72 -14.93 -12.61 5.32
N SER A 73 -14.97 -11.88 4.21
CA SER A 73 -14.94 -12.42 2.85
C SER A 73 -14.37 -11.37 1.88
N PRO A 74 -13.96 -11.76 0.65
CA PRO A 74 -13.46 -10.80 -0.35
C PRO A 74 -14.46 -9.67 -0.70
N ASP A 75 -15.75 -9.96 -0.58
CA ASP A 75 -16.84 -9.02 -0.82
C ASP A 75 -17.29 -8.26 0.44
N ASP A 76 -16.74 -8.56 1.62
CA ASP A 76 -17.09 -7.89 2.86
C ASP A 76 -16.64 -6.44 2.79
N ARG A 77 -17.62 -5.54 2.65
CA ARG A 77 -17.39 -4.09 2.60
C ARG A 77 -17.51 -3.41 3.95
N GLU A 78 -17.80 -4.15 5.01
CA GLU A 78 -18.04 -3.58 6.33
C GLU A 78 -16.76 -2.96 6.90
N GLY A 79 -16.86 -1.70 7.35
CA GLY A 79 -15.75 -1.00 7.99
C GLY A 79 -14.66 -0.46 7.04
N ILE A 80 -14.81 -0.62 5.72
CA ILE A 80 -13.89 0.00 4.76
C ILE A 80 -14.01 1.53 4.88
N PRO A 81 -12.89 2.25 5.03
CA PRO A 81 -12.93 3.70 5.01
C PRO A 81 -13.32 4.26 3.65
N GLU A 82 -13.98 5.41 3.66
CA GLU A 82 -14.40 6.10 2.44
C GLU A 82 -13.19 6.62 1.64
N LEU A 83 -13.21 6.40 0.34
CA LEU A 83 -12.26 7.01 -0.59
C LEU A 83 -12.76 8.40 -1.01
N LEU A 84 -11.91 9.40 -0.90
CA LEU A 84 -12.26 10.79 -1.17
C LEU A 84 -11.72 11.26 -2.51
N VAL A 85 -12.34 12.30 -3.05
CA VAL A 85 -11.81 13.07 -4.18
C VAL A 85 -11.81 14.56 -3.85
N LEU A 86 -10.67 15.19 -4.11
CA LEU A 86 -10.52 16.64 -4.15
C LEU A 86 -10.65 17.12 -5.58
N LYS A 87 -11.46 18.17 -5.79
CA LYS A 87 -11.52 18.88 -7.06
C LYS A 87 -11.22 20.34 -6.87
N PHE A 88 -10.45 20.91 -7.78
CA PHE A 88 -10.37 22.36 -7.91
C PHE A 88 -11.66 22.84 -8.59
N PRO A 89 -12.30 23.91 -8.07
CA PRO A 89 -13.53 24.43 -8.66
C PRO A 89 -13.34 24.80 -10.13
N HIS A 90 -14.39 24.66 -10.95
CA HIS A 90 -14.40 24.97 -12.41
C HIS A 90 -13.92 26.38 -12.81
N HIS A 91 -13.75 27.29 -11.85
CA HIS A 91 -13.16 28.61 -12.08
C HIS A 91 -11.66 28.55 -12.35
N HIS A 92 -10.99 27.47 -11.93
CA HIS A 92 -9.62 27.17 -12.32
C HIS A 92 -9.62 26.43 -13.67
N LYS A 93 -9.42 27.17 -14.77
CA LYS A 93 -9.22 26.56 -16.10
C LYS A 93 -7.89 25.80 -16.20
N SER A 94 -6.90 26.20 -15.39
CA SER A 94 -5.65 25.48 -15.19
C SER A 94 -5.12 25.75 -13.77
N LEU A 95 -4.09 25.00 -13.38
CA LEU A 95 -3.35 25.19 -12.12
C LEU A 95 -2.10 26.09 -12.33
N ASP A 96 -2.16 26.97 -13.32
CA ASP A 96 -1.06 27.88 -13.69
C ASP A 96 -1.30 29.33 -13.25
N GLU A 97 -2.52 29.67 -12.86
CA GLU A 97 -2.91 31.04 -12.51
C GLU A 97 -3.85 31.07 -11.31
N ASP A 98 -3.70 32.11 -10.49
CA ASP A 98 -4.62 32.38 -9.39
C ASP A 98 -5.97 32.89 -9.90
N VAL A 99 -7.01 32.61 -9.14
CA VAL A 99 -8.37 33.09 -9.36
C VAL A 99 -8.78 33.91 -8.14
N GLU A 100 -9.22 35.14 -8.38
CA GLU A 100 -9.60 36.08 -7.33
C GLU A 100 -10.58 35.46 -6.33
N GLY A 101 -10.23 35.53 -5.04
CA GLY A 101 -11.03 34.97 -3.95
C GLY A 101 -11.09 33.44 -3.88
N LYS A 102 -10.41 32.72 -4.78
CA LYS A 102 -10.35 31.25 -4.81
C LYS A 102 -8.95 30.70 -4.60
N SER A 103 -7.92 31.46 -4.92
CA SER A 103 -6.53 31.05 -4.71
C SER A 103 -5.58 32.24 -4.55
N ARG A 104 -4.40 31.95 -4.00
CA ARG A 104 -3.25 32.85 -3.91
C ARG A 104 -1.98 32.00 -3.98
N GLY A 105 -1.14 32.26 -4.97
CA GLY A 105 0.07 31.51 -5.29
C GLY A 105 -0.14 30.02 -5.52
N ILE A 106 -1.19 29.62 -6.26
CA ILE A 106 -1.48 28.20 -6.54
C ILE A 106 -0.33 27.47 -7.24
N VAL A 107 0.42 28.17 -8.10
CA VAL A 107 1.60 27.62 -8.79
C VAL A 107 2.69 27.25 -7.79
N GLU A 108 2.94 28.12 -6.81
CA GLU A 108 3.93 27.87 -5.75
C GLU A 108 3.44 26.77 -4.80
N LEU A 109 2.14 26.77 -4.47
CA LEU A 109 1.52 25.76 -3.62
C LEU A 109 1.61 24.34 -4.22
N LEU A 110 1.45 24.22 -5.54
CA LEU A 110 1.44 22.96 -6.28
C LEU A 110 2.73 22.72 -7.07
N GLN A 111 3.80 23.49 -6.81
CA GLN A 111 5.07 23.35 -7.53
C GLN A 111 5.65 21.92 -7.47
N LEU A 112 5.35 21.20 -6.37
CA LEU A 112 5.80 19.83 -6.15
C LEU A 112 5.05 18.84 -7.05
N TYR A 113 3.82 19.16 -7.46
CA TYR A 113 2.97 18.30 -8.30
C TYR A 113 3.29 18.40 -9.79
N LYS A 114 3.79 19.56 -10.26
CA LYS A 114 4.14 19.74 -11.67
C LYS A 114 5.41 18.92 -11.99
N PRO A 115 5.38 18.06 -13.03
CA PRO A 115 6.59 17.40 -13.49
C PRO A 115 7.61 18.47 -13.85
N LYS A 116 8.88 18.29 -13.45
CA LYS A 116 9.97 19.13 -13.98
C LYS A 116 10.05 18.88 -15.49
N GLU A 117 10.44 19.88 -16.29
CA GLU A 117 10.47 19.85 -17.77
C GLU A 117 11.20 18.64 -18.42
N HIS A 118 11.89 17.80 -17.63
CA HIS A 118 12.61 16.60 -18.06
C HIS A 118 12.18 15.31 -17.35
N GLN A 119 11.12 15.36 -16.53
CA GLN A 119 10.51 14.19 -15.92
C GLN A 119 9.22 13.86 -16.68
N SER A 120 9.26 12.83 -17.52
CA SER A 120 8.07 12.24 -18.14
C SER A 120 7.13 11.59 -17.12
N PHE A 121 7.58 11.50 -15.87
CA PHE A 121 6.95 10.72 -14.82
C PHE A 121 6.50 11.61 -13.66
N ASN A 122 5.21 11.56 -13.35
CA ASN A 122 4.66 12.21 -12.17
C ASN A 122 4.68 11.18 -11.02
N PRO A 123 5.49 11.37 -9.97
CA PRO A 123 5.68 10.38 -8.91
C PRO A 123 4.45 10.20 -8.01
N PHE A 124 3.42 11.02 -8.16
CA PHE A 124 2.16 10.96 -7.40
C PHE A 124 1.03 10.31 -8.19
N LYS A 125 1.35 9.68 -9.33
CA LYS A 125 0.39 8.87 -10.08
C LYS A 125 0.29 7.47 -9.50
N ILE A 126 -0.94 6.96 -9.45
CA ILE A 126 -1.27 5.60 -9.05
C ILE A 126 -2.25 5.04 -10.09
N SER A 127 -1.97 3.87 -10.65
CA SER A 127 -2.92 3.18 -11.52
C SER A 127 -4.10 2.61 -10.72
N ARG A 128 -5.15 2.18 -11.43
CA ARG A 128 -6.41 1.71 -10.81
C ARG A 128 -6.25 0.44 -9.97
N ASP A 129 -5.36 -0.45 -10.38
CA ASP A 129 -4.91 -1.65 -9.66
C ASP A 129 -4.12 -1.35 -8.35
N GLY A 130 -3.88 -0.07 -8.08
CA GLY A 130 -3.10 0.38 -6.94
C GLY A 130 -1.59 0.31 -7.17
N ASN A 131 -1.10 0.05 -8.38
CA ASN A 131 0.32 0.17 -8.67
C ASN A 131 0.70 1.66 -8.61
N SER A 132 1.45 2.02 -7.56
CA SER A 132 1.76 3.41 -7.27
C SER A 132 3.20 3.72 -7.56
N HIS A 133 3.42 4.98 -7.91
CA HIS A 133 4.74 5.55 -7.91
C HIS A 133 5.08 6.11 -6.52
N ARG A 134 6.38 6.19 -6.24
CA ARG A 134 7.09 6.10 -4.95
C ARG A 134 6.77 7.18 -3.89
N ALA A 135 5.71 7.98 -4.05
CA ALA A 135 5.39 9.10 -3.17
C ALA A 135 3.91 9.51 -3.22
N LEU A 136 3.46 10.16 -2.15
CA LEU A 136 2.15 10.79 -2.07
C LEU A 136 2.30 12.29 -1.81
N MET A 137 1.23 13.04 -2.06
CA MET A 137 1.12 14.39 -1.54
C MET A 137 0.36 14.35 -0.21
N GLU A 138 0.78 15.08 0.79
CA GLU A 138 -0.08 15.42 1.93
C GLU A 138 -0.54 16.87 1.79
N PHE A 139 -1.86 17.06 1.76
CA PHE A 139 -2.50 18.36 1.73
C PHE A 139 -2.97 18.73 3.15
N THR A 140 -2.74 19.98 3.54
CA THR A 140 -3.33 20.57 4.75
C THR A 140 -4.52 21.44 4.36
N LEU A 141 -5.70 21.06 4.85
CA LEU A 141 -6.97 21.74 4.62
C LEU A 141 -7.40 22.53 5.85
N VAL A 142 -7.95 23.72 5.64
CA VAL A 142 -8.53 24.57 6.69
C VAL A 142 -9.97 24.97 6.33
N ASN A 143 -10.76 25.30 7.35
CA ASN A 143 -12.18 25.67 7.21
C ASN A 143 -12.42 27.18 7.06
N LYS A 144 -11.44 28.01 7.42
CA LYS A 144 -11.46 29.48 7.30
C LYS A 144 -10.55 29.92 6.15
N LEU A 145 -10.97 30.96 5.43
CA LEU A 145 -10.15 31.54 4.37
C LEU A 145 -8.86 32.13 4.98
N PRO A 146 -7.67 31.72 4.54
CA PRO A 146 -6.42 32.29 5.06
C PRO A 146 -6.28 33.77 4.69
N GLU A 147 -6.02 34.61 5.68
CA GLU A 147 -5.75 36.03 5.46
C GLU A 147 -4.41 36.25 4.76
N LEU A 148 -3.41 35.42 5.09
CA LEU A 148 -2.05 35.47 4.57
C LEU A 148 -1.62 34.08 4.05
N GLY A 149 -0.59 34.07 3.21
CA GLY A 149 0.02 32.85 2.68
C GLY A 149 -0.67 32.30 1.42
N LEU A 150 -0.16 31.15 0.98
CA LEU A 150 -0.64 30.45 -0.20
C LEU A 150 -1.93 29.70 0.12
N PHE A 151 -2.89 29.72 -0.79
CA PHE A 151 -4.09 28.89 -0.66
C PHE A 151 -4.73 28.55 -2.01
N ALA A 152 -5.50 27.46 -2.01
CA ALA A 152 -6.37 27.11 -3.13
C ALA A 152 -7.70 26.51 -2.65
N ALA A 153 -8.81 26.93 -3.25
CA ALA A 153 -10.13 26.38 -3.01
C ALA A 153 -10.22 24.95 -3.56
N VAL A 154 -10.88 24.07 -2.81
CA VAL A 154 -11.20 22.70 -3.23
C VAL A 154 -12.62 22.31 -2.82
N SER A 155 -13.25 21.43 -3.58
CA SER A 155 -14.38 20.62 -3.12
C SER A 155 -13.89 19.24 -2.70
N ILE A 156 -14.57 18.62 -1.73
CA ILE A 156 -14.26 17.28 -1.25
C ILE A 156 -15.51 16.44 -1.41
N ASN A 157 -15.39 15.34 -2.15
CA ASN A 157 -16.48 14.44 -2.47
C ASN A 157 -16.11 13.01 -2.06
N GLY A 158 -17.12 12.18 -1.77
CA GLY A 158 -16.95 10.74 -1.68
C GLY A 158 -16.86 10.11 -3.06
N ILE A 159 -16.16 8.97 -3.15
CA ILE A 159 -16.14 8.10 -4.34
C ILE A 159 -16.72 6.75 -3.97
N GLN A 160 -17.55 6.21 -4.86
CA GLN A 160 -17.97 4.83 -4.88
C GLN A 160 -17.81 4.30 -6.31
N TYR A 161 -16.83 3.41 -6.50
CA TYR A 161 -16.60 2.79 -7.79
C TYR A 161 -17.67 1.74 -8.09
N SER A 162 -18.11 1.69 -9.35
CA SER A 162 -18.83 0.56 -9.93
C SER A 162 -17.98 -0.08 -11.02
N SER A 163 -18.18 -1.38 -11.25
CA SER A 163 -17.53 -2.14 -12.34
C SER A 163 -17.83 -1.56 -13.73
N GLU A 164 -18.90 -0.79 -13.87
CA GLU A 164 -19.32 -0.16 -15.13
C GLU A 164 -18.72 1.25 -15.32
N SER A 165 -18.01 1.79 -14.32
CA SER A 165 -17.54 3.18 -14.34
C SER A 165 -16.20 3.33 -15.06
N GLN A 166 -16.25 3.94 -16.24
CA GLN A 166 -15.06 4.29 -17.00
C GLN A 166 -14.33 5.53 -16.46
N SER A 167 -14.94 6.32 -15.57
CA SER A 167 -14.27 7.49 -14.97
C SER A 167 -14.60 7.73 -13.49
N VAL A 168 -13.66 8.36 -12.76
CA VAL A 168 -13.89 8.79 -11.36
C VAL A 168 -15.06 9.78 -11.23
N LYS A 169 -15.40 10.51 -12.30
CA LYS A 169 -16.51 11.47 -12.27
C LYS A 169 -17.86 10.76 -12.15
N ASP A 170 -17.97 9.56 -12.72
CA ASP A 170 -19.18 8.74 -12.69
C ASP A 170 -19.38 8.08 -11.32
N CYS A 171 -18.31 8.00 -10.53
CA CYS A 171 -18.26 7.37 -9.21
C CYS A 171 -18.57 8.31 -8.03
N LEU A 172 -18.97 9.57 -8.24
CA LEU A 172 -19.09 10.55 -7.15
C LEU A 172 -20.43 10.43 -6.42
N THR A 173 -20.38 10.25 -5.10
CA THR A 173 -21.58 10.04 -4.26
C THR A 173 -22.16 11.31 -3.64
N GLY A 174 -21.43 12.44 -3.70
CA GLY A 174 -21.86 13.74 -3.16
C GLY A 174 -20.76 14.42 -2.34
N PRO A 175 -21.04 15.59 -1.72
CA PRO A 175 -20.08 16.28 -0.87
C PRO A 175 -19.78 15.46 0.39
N HIS A 176 -18.50 15.27 0.70
CA HIS A 176 -18.06 14.59 1.90
C HIS A 176 -18.26 15.47 3.14
N ARG A 177 -18.41 14.87 4.33
CA ARG A 177 -18.62 15.58 5.62
C ARG A 177 -17.60 16.68 5.90
N LEU A 178 -16.34 16.52 5.46
CA LEU A 178 -15.31 17.56 5.62
C LEU A 178 -15.70 18.85 4.88
N TYR A 179 -16.23 18.72 3.67
CA TYR A 179 -16.72 19.87 2.91
C TYR A 179 -17.92 20.52 3.63
N SER A 180 -18.84 19.71 4.15
CA SER A 180 -19.99 20.19 4.94
C SER A 180 -19.58 20.87 6.25
N GLN A 181 -18.44 20.49 6.83
CA GLN A 181 -17.82 21.14 8.00
C GLN A 181 -17.03 22.41 7.64
N GLY A 182 -17.01 22.80 6.37
CA GLY A 182 -16.39 24.03 5.89
C GLY A 182 -14.94 23.89 5.42
N TYR A 183 -14.33 22.70 5.49
CA TYR A 183 -12.98 22.48 4.95
C TYR A 183 -12.98 22.60 3.43
N LYS A 184 -12.40 23.69 2.94
CA LYS A 184 -12.44 24.05 1.51
C LYS A 184 -11.18 24.74 0.99
N TRP A 185 -10.16 24.92 1.84
CA TRP A 185 -8.94 25.63 1.48
C TRP A 185 -7.70 24.76 1.74
N VAL A 186 -6.96 24.44 0.69
CA VAL A 186 -5.61 23.86 0.81
C VAL A 186 -4.63 24.98 1.09
N THR A 187 -3.77 24.80 2.08
CA THR A 187 -2.80 25.84 2.53
C THR A 187 -1.36 25.37 2.54
N ALA A 188 -1.14 24.06 2.51
CA ALA A 188 0.19 23.47 2.40
C ALA A 188 0.11 22.14 1.66
N VAL A 189 1.15 21.87 0.88
CA VAL A 189 1.38 20.59 0.21
C VAL A 189 2.79 20.14 0.55
N ARG A 190 2.93 18.89 1.00
CA ARG A 190 4.23 18.25 1.23
C ARG A 190 4.28 16.91 0.52
N ILE A 191 5.48 16.42 0.25
CA ILE A 191 5.67 15.06 -0.24
C ILE A 191 5.78 14.12 0.94
N GLU A 192 5.01 13.04 0.91
CA GLU A 192 5.13 11.92 1.82
C GLU A 192 5.82 10.75 1.10
N HIS A 193 6.84 10.21 1.76
CA HIS A 193 7.64 9.08 1.27
C HIS A 193 7.52 7.86 2.19
N GLU A 194 6.74 7.97 3.27
CA GLU A 194 6.49 6.84 4.15
C GLU A 194 5.80 5.71 3.38
N ILE A 195 6.56 4.66 3.12
CA ILE A 195 6.11 3.50 2.34
C ILE A 195 4.86 2.87 2.97
N LYS A 196 4.75 2.86 4.31
CA LYS A 196 3.59 2.32 5.04
C LYS A 196 2.30 3.05 4.67
N THR A 197 2.37 4.36 4.46
CA THR A 197 1.24 5.17 4.02
C THR A 197 0.87 4.88 2.57
N VAL A 198 1.88 4.80 1.68
CA VAL A 198 1.69 4.42 0.27
C VAL A 198 0.95 3.08 0.19
N ARG A 199 1.44 2.06 0.90
CA ARG A 199 0.84 0.73 0.92
C ARG A 199 -0.59 0.72 1.45
N SER A 200 -0.87 1.49 2.51
CA SER A 200 -2.24 1.62 3.04
C SER A 200 -3.21 2.19 2.00
N ILE A 201 -2.74 3.10 1.14
CA ILE A 201 -3.54 3.65 0.04
C ILE A 201 -3.73 2.62 -1.08
N GLN A 202 -2.70 1.84 -1.43
CA GLN A 202 -2.86 0.76 -2.41
C GLN A 202 -3.89 -0.26 -1.93
N ARG A 203 -3.86 -0.63 -0.64
CA ARG A 203 -4.87 -1.48 -0.01
C ARG A 203 -6.25 -0.85 -0.08
N LEU A 204 -6.38 0.45 0.20
CA LEU A 204 -7.65 1.16 0.05
C LEU A 204 -8.16 1.09 -1.39
N LEU A 205 -7.31 1.35 -2.37
CA LEU A 205 -7.67 1.37 -3.79
C LEU A 205 -8.14 0.01 -4.29
N ARG A 206 -7.41 -1.08 -4.02
CA ARG A 206 -7.80 -2.43 -4.44
C ARG A 206 -9.13 -2.88 -3.85
N VAL A 207 -9.42 -2.44 -2.64
CA VAL A 207 -10.71 -2.69 -2.03
C VAL A 207 -11.80 -1.88 -2.73
N HIS A 208 -11.57 -0.61 -3.06
CA HIS A 208 -12.59 0.21 -3.72
C HIS A 208 -12.75 -0.07 -5.21
N ILE A 209 -11.70 -0.48 -5.91
CA ILE A 209 -11.65 -0.63 -7.37
C ILE A 209 -11.61 -2.13 -7.70
N PRO A 210 -12.67 -2.69 -8.31
CA PRO A 210 -12.65 -4.08 -8.77
C PRO A 210 -11.48 -4.29 -9.73
N SER A 211 -10.64 -5.30 -9.48
CA SER A 211 -9.62 -5.71 -10.44
C SER A 211 -10.33 -6.12 -11.73
N ALA A 212 -9.92 -5.54 -12.86
CA ALA A 212 -10.11 -6.25 -14.11
C ALA A 212 -9.30 -7.56 -14.00
N HIS A 213 -9.84 -8.67 -14.50
CA HIS A 213 -9.05 -9.88 -14.63
C HIS A 213 -7.86 -9.58 -15.56
N ASP A 214 -6.64 -9.74 -15.07
CA ASP A 214 -5.45 -9.63 -15.90
C ASP A 214 -5.21 -10.99 -16.57
N ASP A 215 -5.36 -10.99 -17.89
CA ASP A 215 -4.86 -12.04 -18.77
C ASP A 215 -3.33 -11.92 -18.89
N ASP A 216 -2.69 -13.08 -19.02
CA ASP A 216 -1.26 -13.40 -18.98
C ASP A 216 -0.28 -12.41 -19.67
N ASP A 217 0.81 -12.06 -18.98
CA ASP A 217 2.00 -11.45 -19.59
C ASP A 217 3.23 -12.34 -19.33
N GLU A 218 3.63 -13.09 -20.36
CA GLU A 218 4.84 -13.91 -20.38
C GLU A 218 6.09 -13.02 -20.42
N SER A 219 7.03 -13.21 -19.49
CA SER A 219 8.33 -12.54 -19.51
C SER A 219 9.49 -13.54 -19.64
N ASP A 220 10.44 -13.21 -20.50
CA ASP A 220 11.58 -14.04 -20.90
C ASP A 220 12.50 -14.43 -19.73
N VAL A 221 12.87 -15.71 -19.72
CA VAL A 221 13.58 -16.43 -18.66
C VAL A 221 15.10 -16.18 -18.73
N VAL A 222 15.71 -15.73 -17.63
CA VAL A 222 17.16 -15.87 -17.39
C VAL A 222 17.37 -16.93 -16.30
N ASP A 223 17.94 -18.07 -16.69
CA ASP A 223 18.27 -19.18 -15.77
C ASP A 223 19.47 -18.79 -14.89
N ASN A 224 19.19 -18.50 -13.61
CA ASN A 224 20.20 -18.53 -12.57
C ASN A 224 20.15 -19.92 -11.91
N GLU A 225 20.96 -20.86 -12.39
CA GLU A 225 21.11 -22.17 -11.75
C GLU A 225 21.92 -22.00 -10.44
N ASP A 226 21.24 -22.04 -9.30
CA ASP A 226 21.89 -22.31 -8.02
C ASP A 226 22.28 -23.80 -7.98
N PRO A 227 23.44 -24.17 -7.40
CA PRO A 227 23.89 -25.56 -7.37
C PRO A 227 22.90 -26.44 -6.61
N GLU A 228 22.49 -27.57 -7.23
CA GLU A 228 21.62 -28.57 -6.61
C GLU A 228 22.14 -28.96 -5.22
N VAL A 229 21.39 -28.56 -4.19
CA VAL A 229 21.68 -28.98 -2.82
C VAL A 229 21.17 -30.41 -2.67
N VAL A 230 22.08 -31.39 -2.63
CA VAL A 230 21.73 -32.80 -2.39
C VAL A 230 21.15 -32.95 -0.99
N ILE A 231 19.83 -33.13 -0.90
CA ILE A 231 19.14 -33.35 0.37
C ILE A 231 19.04 -34.84 0.65
N GLN A 232 19.78 -35.29 1.66
CA GLN A 232 19.83 -36.71 2.08
C GLN A 232 18.77 -37.08 3.12
N SER A 233 17.94 -36.13 3.57
CA SER A 233 16.93 -36.33 4.62
C SER A 233 15.53 -36.40 4.01
N ASP A 234 14.67 -37.27 4.56
CA ASP A 234 13.25 -37.39 4.17
C ASP A 234 12.39 -36.22 4.68
N THR A 235 12.99 -35.35 5.51
CA THR A 235 12.38 -34.11 5.97
C THR A 235 13.37 -32.97 5.84
N ILE A 236 12.90 -31.83 5.36
CA ILE A 236 13.65 -30.58 5.24
C ILE A 236 13.02 -29.50 6.09
N LYS A 237 13.86 -28.58 6.55
CA LYS A 237 13.44 -27.35 7.21
C LYS A 237 13.52 -26.21 6.21
N LEU A 238 12.47 -25.40 6.17
CA LEU A 238 12.40 -24.16 5.40
C LEU A 238 12.03 -23.02 6.35
N TYR A 239 12.48 -21.82 5.99
CA TYR A 239 11.97 -20.58 6.56
C TYR A 239 11.02 -19.94 5.56
N ALA A 240 9.75 -19.80 5.94
CA ALA A 240 8.69 -19.33 5.07
C ALA A 240 8.07 -18.02 5.57
N TRP A 241 7.48 -17.27 4.66
CA TRP A 241 6.84 -16.00 4.93
C TRP A 241 5.80 -15.71 3.83
N THR A 242 5.02 -14.65 4.03
CA THR A 242 4.07 -14.17 3.01
C THR A 242 4.29 -12.68 2.78
N TYR A 243 3.47 -12.09 1.92
CA TYR A 243 3.45 -10.67 1.65
C TYR A 243 2.10 -10.11 2.08
N GLU A 244 2.09 -8.80 2.32
CA GLU A 244 0.84 -8.03 2.49
C GLU A 244 -0.08 -8.11 1.24
N TYR A 245 0.44 -8.61 0.11
CA TYR A 245 -0.10 -8.38 -1.24
C TYR A 245 -0.69 -9.59 -1.96
N GLU A 246 -0.76 -10.78 -1.35
CA GLU A 246 -1.39 -11.93 -2.03
C GLU A 246 -2.91 -11.91 -1.85
N TRP A 247 -3.60 -11.27 -2.79
CA TRP A 247 -5.03 -11.51 -3.05
C TRP A 247 -5.09 -12.33 -4.34
N GLY A 248 -5.32 -13.64 -4.23
CA GLY A 248 -5.28 -14.51 -5.40
C GLY A 248 -5.40 -16.00 -5.09
N GLN A 249 -6.63 -16.40 -4.75
CA GLN A 249 -7.26 -17.73 -4.74
C GLN A 249 -6.62 -18.93 -4.02
N ASP A 250 -5.30 -19.02 -3.88
CA ASP A 250 -4.65 -20.17 -3.22
C ASP A 250 -3.71 -19.71 -2.09
N PRO A 251 -3.70 -20.36 -0.92
CA PRO A 251 -2.75 -20.09 0.16
C PRO A 251 -1.32 -20.40 -0.30
N LYS A 252 -0.46 -19.38 -0.31
CA LYS A 252 0.94 -19.51 -0.71
C LYS A 252 1.88 -18.90 0.31
N LEU A 253 3.11 -19.41 0.34
CA LEU A 253 4.19 -18.89 1.16
C LEU A 253 5.48 -18.87 0.32
N SER A 254 6.20 -17.76 0.34
CA SER A 254 7.61 -17.78 -0.07
C SER A 254 8.43 -18.51 0.98
N ALA A 255 9.46 -19.23 0.55
CA ALA A 255 10.32 -19.98 1.44
C ALA A 255 11.78 -19.99 0.97
N ILE A 256 12.67 -20.22 1.92
CA ILE A 256 14.11 -20.34 1.68
C ILE A 256 14.71 -21.47 2.51
N LEU A 257 15.74 -22.10 1.97
CA LEU A 257 16.54 -23.07 2.71
C LEU A 257 17.42 -22.36 3.76
N PRO A 258 17.64 -22.96 4.95
CA PRO A 258 18.54 -22.43 5.97
C PRO A 258 19.95 -22.12 5.46
N SER A 259 20.48 -22.93 4.53
CA SER A 259 21.80 -22.74 3.92
C SER A 259 21.90 -21.52 3.02
N ILE A 260 20.76 -21.00 2.54
CA ILE A 260 20.67 -19.87 1.61
C ILE A 260 20.26 -18.60 2.35
N LEU A 261 19.65 -18.71 3.54
CA LEU A 261 19.22 -17.60 4.39
C LEU A 261 20.34 -16.58 4.66
N ASP A 262 21.58 -17.04 4.87
CA ASP A 262 22.72 -16.14 5.09
C ASP A 262 23.03 -15.25 3.87
N LYS A 263 22.86 -15.78 2.65
CA LYS A 263 23.01 -14.99 1.41
C LYS A 263 21.90 -13.95 1.30
N PHE A 264 20.67 -14.34 1.61
CA PHE A 264 19.51 -13.45 1.60
C PHE A 264 19.67 -12.32 2.64
N ASN A 265 20.17 -12.60 3.83
CA ASN A 265 20.39 -11.61 4.91
C ASN A 265 21.41 -10.52 4.55
N VAL A 266 22.35 -10.80 3.65
CA VAL A 266 23.37 -9.83 3.20
C VAL A 266 23.06 -9.23 1.83
N TRP A 267 21.99 -9.68 1.18
CA TRP A 267 21.54 -9.14 -0.09
C TRP A 267 21.11 -7.67 0.08
N LYS A 268 21.67 -6.82 -0.78
CA LYS A 268 21.46 -5.38 -0.76
C LYS A 268 21.23 -4.90 -2.20
N PRO A 269 19.98 -4.92 -2.66
CA PRO A 269 19.67 -4.46 -4.00
C PRO A 269 20.02 -2.98 -4.14
N LYS A 270 20.56 -2.56 -5.30
CA LYS A 270 20.85 -1.14 -5.57
C LYS A 270 19.57 -0.32 -5.66
N ASP A 271 18.52 -0.93 -6.18
CA ASP A 271 17.16 -0.42 -6.24
C ASP A 271 16.15 -1.58 -6.29
N LYS A 272 14.86 -1.27 -6.25
CA LYS A 272 13.79 -2.29 -6.18
C LYS A 272 13.68 -3.20 -7.40
N ASP A 273 14.36 -2.88 -8.51
CA ASP A 273 14.33 -3.67 -9.73
C ASP A 273 15.68 -4.45 -9.90
N ASP A 274 16.62 -4.28 -8.96
CA ASP A 274 17.92 -4.99 -8.91
C ASP A 274 17.80 -6.32 -8.16
N ASP A 275 17.47 -7.38 -8.89
CA ASP A 275 17.46 -8.77 -8.40
C ASP A 275 18.87 -9.42 -8.39
N THR A 276 19.92 -8.66 -8.76
CA THR A 276 21.28 -9.20 -8.86
C THR A 276 21.72 -9.79 -7.52
N GLY A 277 22.09 -11.07 -7.53
CA GLY A 277 22.60 -11.77 -6.36
C GLY A 277 21.53 -12.15 -5.33
N LEU A 278 20.25 -11.98 -5.66
CA LEU A 278 19.15 -12.58 -4.92
C LEU A 278 19.20 -14.10 -5.13
N PRO A 279 19.23 -14.92 -4.07
CA PRO A 279 19.20 -16.36 -4.24
C PRO A 279 17.83 -16.83 -4.75
N ASN A 280 17.81 -17.99 -5.42
CA ASN A 280 16.54 -18.60 -5.80
C ASN A 280 15.70 -18.91 -4.56
N LEU A 281 14.48 -18.39 -4.54
CA LEU A 281 13.51 -18.69 -3.51
C LEU A 281 12.59 -19.82 -3.94
N LEU A 282 11.86 -20.35 -2.97
CA LEU A 282 10.83 -21.36 -3.16
C LEU A 282 9.46 -20.74 -2.96
N GLU A 283 8.46 -21.24 -3.68
CA GLU A 283 7.04 -21.03 -3.36
C GLU A 283 6.50 -22.35 -2.78
N LEU A 284 5.79 -22.26 -1.66
CA LEU A 284 4.99 -23.34 -1.09
C LEU A 284 3.53 -23.01 -1.40
N ASN A 285 2.91 -23.77 -2.28
CA ASN A 285 1.57 -23.53 -2.76
C ASN A 285 0.61 -24.62 -2.28
N LEU A 286 -0.47 -24.22 -1.61
CA LEU A 286 -1.56 -25.10 -1.17
C LEU A 286 -2.70 -25.04 -2.18
N ARG A 287 -2.42 -25.41 -3.43
CA ARG A 287 -3.25 -25.17 -4.64
C ARG A 287 -4.69 -25.65 -4.57
N GLU A 288 -4.99 -26.59 -3.69
CA GLU A 288 -6.35 -27.12 -3.54
C GLU A 288 -7.14 -26.38 -2.45
N HIS A 289 -6.45 -25.69 -1.55
CA HIS A 289 -7.04 -24.95 -0.44
C HIS A 289 -7.49 -23.56 -0.88
N ALA A 290 -8.63 -23.09 -0.35
CA ALA A 290 -9.06 -21.70 -0.50
C ALA A 290 -8.45 -20.78 0.58
N ASP A 291 -8.14 -21.33 1.76
CA ASP A 291 -7.53 -20.64 2.89
C ASP A 291 -6.71 -21.60 3.78
N PHE A 292 -6.10 -21.07 4.86
CA PHE A 292 -5.34 -21.87 5.84
C PHE A 292 -6.21 -22.46 6.97
N GLN A 293 -7.54 -22.50 6.83
CA GLN A 293 -8.47 -22.90 7.88
C GLN A 293 -9.20 -24.20 7.60
N GLU A 294 -9.64 -24.41 6.36
CA GLU A 294 -10.48 -25.56 6.00
C GLU A 294 -9.65 -26.74 5.51
N ASP A 295 -9.88 -27.92 6.09
CA ASP A 295 -9.20 -29.14 5.65
C ASP A 295 -9.79 -29.68 4.34
N ILE A 296 -8.91 -30.23 3.51
CA ILE A 296 -9.27 -30.94 2.28
C ILE A 296 -8.95 -32.41 2.43
N GLU A 297 -9.92 -33.24 2.07
CA GLU A 297 -9.79 -34.69 2.11
C GLU A 297 -8.51 -35.12 1.40
N TRP A 298 -7.68 -35.93 2.08
CA TRP A 298 -6.39 -36.44 1.58
C TRP A 298 -5.26 -35.42 1.42
N ARG A 299 -5.53 -34.12 1.35
CA ARG A 299 -4.52 -33.07 1.25
C ARG A 299 -4.12 -32.44 2.57
N SER A 300 -5.00 -32.41 3.56
CA SER A 300 -4.65 -31.84 4.87
C SER A 300 -5.37 -32.51 6.04
N ARG A 301 -4.84 -32.25 7.24
CA ARG A 301 -5.47 -32.57 8.52
C ARG A 301 -5.09 -31.50 9.53
N ASP A 302 -6.08 -30.94 10.21
CA ASP A 302 -5.94 -29.89 11.21
C ASP A 302 -5.14 -28.67 10.69
N ILE A 303 -5.37 -28.23 9.44
CA ILE A 303 -4.60 -27.13 8.82
C ILE A 303 -4.63 -25.84 9.66
N ALA A 304 -5.79 -25.49 10.24
CA ALA A 304 -5.91 -24.33 11.13
C ALA A 304 -5.02 -24.43 12.38
N LYS A 305 -4.75 -25.65 12.86
CA LYS A 305 -3.84 -25.90 13.98
C LYS A 305 -2.39 -25.81 13.53
N LEU A 306 -2.08 -26.30 12.32
CA LEU A 306 -0.75 -26.21 11.71
C LEU A 306 -0.33 -24.76 11.52
N PHE A 307 -1.23 -23.91 11.02
CA PHE A 307 -0.99 -22.49 10.75
C PHE A 307 -1.52 -21.56 11.85
N LYS A 308 -1.78 -22.07 13.05
CA LYS A 308 -2.32 -21.27 14.17
C LYS A 308 -1.53 -19.98 14.46
N PRO A 309 -0.18 -19.96 14.47
CA PRO A 309 0.57 -18.72 14.67
C PRO A 309 0.31 -17.70 13.56
N PHE A 310 0.26 -18.18 12.31
CA PHE A 310 -0.02 -17.37 11.13
C PHE A 310 -1.45 -16.80 11.15
N LEU A 311 -2.46 -17.63 11.37
CA LEU A 311 -3.87 -17.23 11.43
C LEU A 311 -4.19 -16.21 12.54
N ARG A 312 -3.38 -16.19 13.61
CA ARG A 312 -3.56 -15.24 14.70
C ARG A 312 -3.14 -13.82 14.30
N LYS A 313 -2.05 -13.70 13.53
CA LYS A 313 -1.46 -12.41 13.14
C LYS A 313 -0.47 -12.60 11.98
N ASP A 314 -1.02 -12.82 10.80
CA ASP A 314 -0.30 -13.01 9.54
C ASP A 314 0.70 -11.89 9.24
N SER A 315 0.33 -10.65 9.57
CA SER A 315 1.17 -9.45 9.42
C SER A 315 2.53 -9.48 10.13
N GLU A 316 2.73 -10.39 11.09
CA GLU A 316 4.06 -10.60 11.68
C GLU A 316 5.03 -11.32 10.73
N PHE A 317 4.49 -12.04 9.75
CA PHE A 317 5.22 -12.84 8.76
C PHE A 317 5.29 -12.16 7.39
N TRP A 318 4.94 -10.88 7.30
CA TRP A 318 5.03 -10.13 6.05
C TRP A 318 6.45 -9.63 5.82
N VAL A 319 7.11 -10.18 4.80
CA VAL A 319 8.40 -9.64 4.35
C VAL A 319 8.14 -8.48 3.41
N TYR A 320 8.74 -7.34 3.73
CA TYR A 320 8.64 -6.15 2.91
C TYR A 320 9.89 -5.98 2.06
N ILE A 321 9.71 -5.59 0.80
CA ILE A 321 10.76 -5.39 -0.23
C ILE A 321 11.89 -4.43 0.22
N ASN A 322 11.63 -3.56 1.20
CA ASN A 322 12.64 -2.68 1.80
C ASN A 322 13.38 -3.29 3.00
N CYS A 323 13.19 -4.58 3.27
CA CYS A 323 13.82 -5.37 4.34
C CYS A 323 13.90 -4.63 5.69
N GLU A 324 12.78 -4.05 6.15
CA GLU A 324 12.73 -3.59 7.55
C GLU A 324 12.92 -4.82 8.48
N PRO A 325 13.81 -4.72 9.50
CA PRO A 325 14.44 -5.89 10.14
C PRO A 325 13.54 -6.67 11.11
N ASN A 326 12.24 -6.39 11.15
CA ASN A 326 11.32 -6.89 12.17
C ASN A 326 10.17 -7.70 11.56
N PHE A 327 10.50 -8.73 10.78
CA PHE A 327 9.55 -9.77 10.38
C PHE A 327 9.92 -11.09 11.06
N ALA A 328 8.90 -11.88 11.40
CA ALA A 328 9.07 -13.25 11.82
C ALA A 328 9.10 -14.16 10.58
N LEU A 329 9.84 -15.25 10.65
CA LEU A 329 9.79 -16.32 9.66
C LEU A 329 9.05 -17.51 10.28
N LEU A 330 8.18 -18.15 9.49
CA LEU A 330 7.61 -19.44 9.81
C LEU A 330 8.69 -20.49 9.61
N GLU A 331 9.02 -21.24 10.67
CA GLU A 331 9.81 -22.46 10.51
C GLU A 331 8.86 -23.58 10.06
N VAL A 332 9.02 -24.06 8.83
CA VAL A 332 8.19 -25.10 8.23
C VAL A 332 9.02 -26.35 8.02
N ALA A 333 8.48 -27.50 8.43
CA ALA A 333 9.04 -28.81 8.10
C ALA A 333 8.28 -29.41 6.92
N VAL A 334 8.99 -29.72 5.85
CA VAL A 334 8.43 -30.38 4.65
C VAL A 334 8.97 -31.81 4.63
N SER A 335 8.07 -32.78 4.50
CA SER A 335 8.37 -34.21 4.49
C SER A 335 7.99 -34.80 3.14
N LYS A 336 8.74 -35.81 2.67
CA LYS A 336 8.37 -36.60 1.49
C LYS A 336 7.09 -37.40 1.72
N ASP A 337 6.96 -37.95 2.92
CA ASP A 337 5.82 -38.79 3.29
C ASP A 337 4.76 -38.01 4.07
N GLN A 338 3.51 -38.37 3.84
CA GLN A 338 2.36 -37.85 4.58
C GLN A 338 2.45 -38.26 6.07
N PRO A 339 2.44 -37.30 7.00
CA PRO A 339 2.46 -37.60 8.43
C PRO A 339 1.22 -38.37 8.89
N GLN A 340 1.42 -39.44 9.66
CA GLN A 340 0.31 -40.31 10.09
C GLN A 340 -0.51 -39.76 11.26
N ILE A 341 0.11 -38.97 12.15
CA ILE A 341 -0.50 -38.56 13.43
C ILE A 341 -0.58 -37.03 13.61
N SER A 342 0.35 -36.27 13.04
CA SER A 342 0.41 -34.80 13.21
C SER A 342 -0.45 -34.04 12.20
N PRO A 343 -0.80 -32.77 12.48
CA PRO A 343 -1.34 -31.89 11.46
C PRO A 343 -0.43 -31.84 10.23
N PHE A 344 -1.02 -31.75 9.04
CA PHE A 344 -0.27 -31.64 7.79
C PHE A 344 -1.10 -30.90 6.74
N ALA A 345 -0.42 -30.31 5.77
CA ALA A 345 -0.98 -29.86 4.52
C ALA A 345 0.00 -30.25 3.40
N ALA A 346 -0.51 -30.84 2.33
CA ALA A 346 0.25 -31.08 1.12
C ALA A 346 0.59 -29.72 0.48
N VAL A 347 1.83 -29.58 0.03
CA VAL A 347 2.34 -28.36 -0.61
C VAL A 347 2.98 -28.72 -1.92
N ASP A 348 2.69 -27.92 -2.94
CA ASP A 348 3.45 -27.92 -4.18
C ASP A 348 4.64 -26.96 -4.00
N ILE A 349 5.83 -27.35 -4.45
CA ILE A 349 7.07 -26.57 -4.29
C ILE A 349 7.58 -26.20 -5.67
N SER A 350 7.60 -24.90 -5.96
CA SER A 350 8.15 -24.35 -7.20
C SER A 350 9.23 -23.31 -6.91
N ILE A 351 9.94 -22.88 -7.95
CA ILE A 351 10.87 -21.75 -7.86
C ILE A 351 10.07 -20.46 -7.83
N ALA A 352 10.35 -19.61 -6.86
CA ALA A 352 9.81 -18.26 -6.79
C ALA A 352 10.83 -17.24 -7.29
N ARG A 353 10.38 -16.31 -8.15
CA ARG A 353 11.15 -15.14 -8.60
C ARG A 353 10.61 -13.90 -7.95
N TYR A 354 11.52 -12.96 -7.75
CA TYR A 354 11.16 -11.63 -7.32
C TYR A 354 10.62 -10.79 -8.47
N TYR A 355 9.40 -10.29 -8.29
CA TYR A 355 8.73 -9.30 -9.10
C TYR A 355 8.60 -8.01 -8.27
N PRO A 356 9.20 -6.89 -8.71
CA PRO A 356 9.22 -5.65 -7.93
C PRO A 356 7.86 -5.08 -7.50
N LEU A 357 6.79 -5.46 -8.19
CA LEU A 357 5.41 -5.03 -7.93
C LEU A 357 4.60 -6.09 -7.17
N ASP A 358 4.83 -7.37 -7.49
CA ASP A 358 3.99 -8.48 -7.07
C ASP A 358 4.60 -9.33 -5.95
N GLY A 359 5.82 -9.00 -5.51
CA GLY A 359 6.51 -9.73 -4.45
C GLY A 359 7.26 -10.91 -5.05
N PHE A 360 7.12 -12.10 -4.51
CA PHE A 360 7.76 -13.28 -5.08
C PHE A 360 6.71 -14.23 -5.63
N MET A 361 6.82 -14.59 -6.91
CA MET A 361 5.84 -15.45 -7.59
C MET A 361 6.52 -16.65 -8.23
N SER A 362 5.81 -17.78 -8.29
CA SER A 362 6.21 -18.96 -9.05
C SER A 362 6.57 -18.63 -10.51
N CYS A 363 7.72 -19.13 -10.97
CA CYS A 363 8.25 -18.83 -12.32
C CYS A 363 7.73 -19.75 -13.43
N ASP A 364 7.12 -20.87 -13.07
CA ASP A 364 6.64 -21.88 -14.00
C ASP A 364 5.61 -22.74 -13.25
N ARG A 365 4.35 -22.77 -13.71
CA ARG A 365 3.33 -23.64 -13.11
C ARG A 365 3.58 -25.13 -13.39
N ASP A 366 4.50 -25.44 -14.31
CA ASP A 366 4.71 -26.76 -14.89
C ASP A 366 6.12 -27.35 -14.68
N LYS A 367 7.04 -26.64 -14.00
CA LYS A 367 8.36 -27.18 -13.64
C LYS A 367 8.44 -27.49 -12.16
N GLU A 368 8.31 -28.77 -11.84
CA GLU A 368 8.55 -29.30 -10.50
C GLU A 368 9.96 -28.94 -10.03
N HIS A 369 10.07 -28.33 -8.84
CA HIS A 369 11.36 -28.09 -8.22
C HIS A 369 12.01 -29.43 -7.84
N TYR A 370 13.34 -29.51 -7.79
CA TYR A 370 14.03 -30.78 -7.44
C TYR A 370 13.65 -31.33 -6.05
N LEU A 371 13.07 -30.48 -5.19
CA LEU A 371 12.54 -30.86 -3.88
C LEU A 371 11.21 -31.63 -3.93
N GLN A 372 10.55 -31.68 -5.10
CA GLN A 372 9.38 -32.52 -5.35
C GLN A 372 9.73 -33.90 -5.92
N LYS A 373 10.99 -34.12 -6.32
CA LYS A 373 11.51 -35.40 -6.83
C LYS A 373 12.13 -36.21 -5.69
#